data_AF-A0A922IJN6-F1
#
_entry.id   AF-A0A922IJN6-F1
#
_cell.length_a   1.000
_cell.length_b   1.000
_cell.length_c   1.000
_cell.angle_alpha   90.00
_cell.angle_beta   90.00
_cell.angle_gamma   90.00
#
_symmetry.space_group_name_H-M   'P 1'
#
loop_
_entity.id
_entity.type
_entity.pdbx_description
1 polymer ?
#
loop_
_entity_poly.entity_id
_entity_poly.type
_entity_poly.pdbx_seq_one_letter_code
_entity_poly.pdbx_strand_id
1 'polypeptide(L)'
;MVIFIIHSRSVKIDLTRYRNSFDSPEFLKLYHVDSTRNKEQLRMVWAVPSVCTLYESNPVAVLAYFLSDKHPYGLENYLKNNHLATEVKCEFSAMSDFDNSTICALITICIDLNGTRPDLFKITKIVYEYLRFLSNKANDACINKNSEEYIHNTTTNNNNNSSSNNTTNIKSTFDSCVRDFQLTQKETFQCRTIFGPQETVIWIATMLHHTLPQDVHSAYLTIKTLDFQVRLMIIKYY
;
A
#
# COMPACT_ATOMS: atom_id res chain seq x y z
N MET A 1 17.04 17.18 -6.21
CA MET A 1 16.69 18.11 -5.12
C MET A 1 16.78 19.55 -5.61
N VAL A 2 15.63 20.16 -5.93
CA VAL A 2 15.31 21.60 -5.83
C VAL A 2 13.77 21.63 -5.79
N ILE A 3 13.14 22.22 -4.78
CA ILE A 3 11.70 22.47 -4.80
C ILE A 3 11.46 23.95 -4.48
N PHE A 4 10.87 24.64 -5.45
CA PHE A 4 10.33 25.98 -5.30
C PHE A 4 8.99 25.89 -4.59
N ILE A 5 8.80 26.66 -3.52
CA ILE A 5 7.48 26.88 -2.92
C ILE A 5 6.83 28.05 -3.67
N ILE A 6 5.83 27.75 -4.49
CA ILE A 6 4.93 28.77 -5.06
C ILE A 6 3.63 28.73 -4.27
N HIS A 7 3.40 29.75 -3.46
CA HIS A 7 2.10 30.02 -2.88
C HIS A 7 1.33 30.92 -3.86
N SER A 8 0.27 30.43 -4.48
CA SER A 8 -0.65 31.28 -5.24
C SER A 8 -2.04 30.67 -5.32
N ARG A 9 -3.04 31.47 -4.93
CA ARG A 9 -4.46 31.14 -5.01
C ARG A 9 -4.85 30.86 -6.46
N SER A 10 -5.49 29.70 -6.66
CA SER A 10 -6.39 29.40 -7.78
C SER A 10 -5.82 29.60 -9.20
N VAL A 11 -4.69 28.95 -9.48
CA VAL A 11 -4.33 28.61 -10.87
C VAL A 11 -4.32 27.09 -10.95
N LYS A 12 -5.15 26.50 -11.81
CA LYS A 12 -5.00 25.09 -12.19
C LYS A 12 -3.66 24.98 -12.93
N ILE A 13 -2.62 24.63 -12.20
CA ILE A 13 -1.31 24.36 -12.77
C ILE A 13 -1.42 23.01 -13.48
N ASP A 14 -1.16 23.02 -14.79
CA ASP A 14 -1.04 21.79 -15.55
C ASP A 14 0.29 21.10 -15.19
N LEU A 15 0.19 20.08 -14.35
CA LEU A 15 1.32 19.28 -13.87
C LEU A 15 1.54 18.02 -14.72
N THR A 16 0.82 17.87 -15.84
CA THR A 16 0.97 16.69 -16.73
C THR A 16 2.40 16.50 -17.23
N ARG A 17 3.14 17.60 -17.41
CA ARG A 17 4.58 17.59 -17.75
C ARG A 17 5.47 16.86 -16.72
N TYR A 18 5.01 16.75 -15.48
CA TYR A 18 5.74 16.09 -14.39
C TYR A 18 5.35 14.63 -14.17
N ARG A 19 4.41 14.09 -14.96
CA ARG A 19 3.93 12.71 -14.86
C ARG A 19 5.06 11.68 -14.92
N ASN A 20 6.13 11.99 -15.66
CA ASN A 20 7.31 11.12 -15.84
C ASN A 20 8.56 11.68 -15.13
N SER A 21 8.42 12.58 -14.14
CA SER A 21 9.59 13.19 -13.45
C SER A 21 10.50 12.16 -12.78
N PHE A 22 9.95 10.97 -12.54
CA PHE A 22 10.61 9.83 -11.90
C PHE A 22 11.15 8.81 -12.90
N ASP A 23 10.81 8.94 -14.18
CA ASP A 23 11.36 8.13 -15.28
C ASP A 23 12.62 8.81 -15.83
N SER A 24 13.66 8.84 -14.99
CA SER A 24 14.97 9.35 -15.37
C SER A 24 16.08 8.42 -14.89
N PRO A 25 17.26 8.43 -15.54
CA PRO A 25 18.40 7.62 -15.11
C PRO A 25 18.85 7.88 -13.66
N GLU A 26 18.42 9.00 -13.05
CA GLU A 26 18.73 9.35 -11.67
C GLU A 26 17.95 8.53 -10.64
N PHE A 27 16.83 7.90 -11.03
CA PHE A 27 15.98 7.09 -10.15
C PHE A 27 16.41 5.63 -10.00
N LEU A 28 17.42 5.18 -10.76
CA LEU A 28 18.03 3.84 -10.65
C LEU A 28 19.33 3.85 -9.83
N LYS A 29 19.52 4.86 -8.97
CA LYS A 29 20.75 5.04 -8.19
C LYS A 29 20.65 4.34 -6.83
N LEU A 30 21.71 3.61 -6.48
CA LEU A 30 21.95 3.15 -5.11
C LEU A 30 22.73 4.23 -4.36
N TYR A 31 22.17 4.70 -3.25
CA TYR A 31 22.81 5.68 -2.38
C TYR A 31 23.34 4.99 -1.12
N HIS A 32 24.60 5.25 -0.78
CA HIS A 32 25.18 4.88 0.50
C HIS A 32 25.09 6.08 1.44
N VAL A 33 24.55 5.87 2.64
CA VAL A 33 24.39 6.92 3.65
C VAL A 33 25.00 6.43 4.95
N ASP A 34 26.02 7.15 5.43
CA ASP A 34 26.62 6.87 6.74
C ASP A 34 25.65 7.30 7.84
N SER A 35 25.01 6.31 8.47
CA SER A 35 24.08 6.55 9.56
C SER A 35 24.83 6.93 10.83
N THR A 36 24.34 7.97 11.53
CA THR A 36 24.79 8.30 12.89
C THR A 36 24.25 7.33 13.94
N ARG A 37 23.28 6.47 13.56
CA ARG A 37 22.69 5.43 14.40
C ARG A 37 23.32 4.08 14.05
N ASN A 38 23.54 3.23 15.06
CA ASN A 38 24.03 1.86 14.89
C ASN A 38 22.91 0.94 14.36
N LYS A 39 22.42 1.24 13.17
CA LYS A 39 21.34 0.52 12.50
C LYS A 39 21.62 0.48 11.01
N GLU A 40 21.85 -0.72 10.49
CA GLU A 40 21.94 -0.95 9.05
C GLU A 40 20.53 -1.14 8.48
N GLN A 41 20.18 -0.35 7.47
CA GLN A 41 18.85 -0.36 6.88
C GLN A 41 18.94 -0.18 5.36
N LEU A 42 18.23 -1.03 4.63
CA LEU A 42 17.96 -0.85 3.21
C LEU A 42 16.62 -0.12 3.06
N ARG A 43 16.62 0.99 2.32
CA ARG A 43 15.40 1.71 1.92
C ARG A 43 15.21 1.59 0.42
N MET A 44 14.12 0.96 0.03
CA MET A 44 13.69 0.88 -1.37
C MET A 44 12.53 1.85 -1.53
N VAL A 45 12.71 2.87 -2.37
CA VAL A 45 11.77 3.99 -2.52
C VAL A 45 11.25 4.02 -3.94
N TRP A 46 9.94 4.16 -4.08
CA TRP A 46 9.28 4.32 -5.37
C TRP A 46 8.37 5.52 -5.37
N ALA A 47 8.42 6.27 -6.46
CA ALA A 47 7.44 7.28 -6.76
C ALA A 47 6.36 6.68 -7.65
N VAL A 48 5.12 6.73 -7.18
CA VAL A 48 3.94 6.28 -7.91
C VAL A 48 3.01 7.46 -8.17
N PRO A 49 2.05 7.36 -9.11
CA PRO A 49 1.01 8.36 -9.27
C PRO A 49 0.31 8.66 -7.94
N SER A 50 -0.16 9.90 -7.77
CA SER A 50 -0.85 10.31 -6.54
C SER A 50 -1.96 9.33 -6.16
N VAL A 51 -1.99 8.95 -4.88
CA VAL A 51 -3.01 8.07 -4.30
C VAL A 51 -4.04 8.84 -3.47
N CYS A 52 -4.07 10.18 -3.57
CA CYS A 52 -5.01 11.06 -2.86
C CYS A 52 -6.47 10.65 -3.08
N THR A 53 -6.83 10.28 -4.31
CA THR A 53 -8.20 9.89 -4.68
C THR A 53 -8.56 8.46 -4.28
N LEU A 54 -7.60 7.71 -3.72
CA LEU A 54 -7.73 6.30 -3.38
C LEU A 54 -7.83 6.09 -1.86
N TYR A 55 -8.24 7.12 -1.12
CA TYR A 55 -8.35 7.13 0.33
C TYR A 55 -9.33 6.08 0.88
N GLU A 56 -10.32 5.67 0.08
CA GLU A 56 -11.32 4.66 0.44
C GLU A 56 -10.81 3.23 0.30
N SER A 57 -9.93 2.97 -0.67
CA SER A 57 -9.34 1.64 -0.89
C SER A 57 -8.00 1.45 -0.19
N ASN A 58 -7.31 2.56 0.12
CA ASN A 58 -5.99 2.64 0.73
C ASN A 58 -5.06 1.49 0.28
N PRO A 59 -4.67 1.47 -1.00
CA PRO A 59 -3.89 0.36 -1.56
C PRO A 59 -2.52 0.20 -0.89
N VAL A 60 -1.94 1.30 -0.38
CA VAL A 60 -0.64 1.30 0.28
C VAL A 60 -0.71 0.60 1.65
N ALA A 61 -1.79 0.80 2.41
CA ALA A 61 -1.98 0.08 3.67
C ALA A 61 -2.13 -1.44 3.46
N VAL A 62 -2.76 -1.85 2.36
CA VAL A 62 -2.88 -3.28 2.04
C VAL A 62 -1.55 -3.87 1.60
N LEU A 63 -0.77 -3.12 0.81
CA LEU A 63 0.60 -3.52 0.49
C LEU A 63 1.45 -3.65 1.77
N ALA A 64 1.35 -2.68 2.68
CA ALA A 64 2.03 -2.70 3.97
C ALA A 64 1.65 -3.95 4.79
N TYR A 65 0.37 -4.29 4.83
CA TYR A 65 -0.12 -5.49 5.51
C TYR A 65 0.56 -6.77 5.00
N PHE A 66 0.67 -6.97 3.69
CA PHE A 66 1.32 -8.16 3.14
C PHE A 66 2.84 -8.17 3.33
N LEU A 67 3.50 -7.02 3.19
CA LEU A 67 4.95 -6.92 3.36
C LEU A 67 5.39 -7.20 4.80
N SER A 68 4.61 -6.74 5.78
CA SER A 68 4.85 -6.95 7.21
C SER A 68 4.09 -8.18 7.77
N ASP A 69 3.56 -9.03 6.89
CA ASP A 69 2.85 -10.24 7.31
C ASP A 69 3.82 -11.22 7.98
N LYS A 70 3.49 -11.61 9.21
CA LYS A 70 4.26 -12.56 10.03
C LYS A 70 3.91 -14.01 9.72
N HIS A 71 3.09 -14.26 8.72
CA HIS A 71 2.79 -15.60 8.26
C HIS A 71 4.08 -16.39 7.94
N PRO A 72 4.11 -17.72 8.16
CA PRO A 72 5.32 -18.53 7.92
C PRO A 72 5.96 -18.35 6.54
N TYR A 73 5.16 -18.04 5.53
CA TYR A 73 5.55 -17.82 4.13
C TYR A 73 5.58 -16.32 3.73
N GLY A 74 5.44 -15.40 4.69
CA GLY A 74 5.53 -13.96 4.48
C GLY A 74 6.96 -13.50 4.20
N LEU A 75 7.10 -12.35 3.54
CA LEU A 75 8.40 -11.78 3.17
C LEU A 75 9.29 -11.57 4.39
N GLU A 76 8.77 -10.92 5.44
CA GLU A 76 9.53 -10.66 6.66
C GLU A 76 10.03 -11.96 7.30
N ASN A 77 9.15 -12.97 7.42
CA ASN A 77 9.50 -14.23 8.05
C ASN A 77 10.57 -14.99 7.23
N TYR A 78 10.46 -14.97 5.91
CA TYR A 78 11.46 -15.56 5.02
C TYR A 78 12.83 -14.89 5.20
N LEU A 79 12.88 -13.55 5.20
CA LEU A 79 14.14 -12.82 5.39
C LEU A 79 14.75 -13.05 6.78
N LYS A 80 13.93 -13.12 7.82
CA LYS A 80 14.36 -13.46 9.20
C LYS A 80 14.95 -14.86 9.31
N ASN A 81 14.26 -15.86 8.78
CA ASN A 81 14.71 -17.26 8.85
C ASN A 81 16.00 -17.52 8.06
N ASN A 82 16.27 -16.70 7.05
CA ASN A 82 17.52 -16.75 6.28
C ASN A 82 18.60 -15.80 6.85
N HIS A 83 18.38 -15.21 8.02
CA HIS A 83 19.29 -14.27 8.68
C HIS A 83 19.67 -13.04 7.83
N LEU A 84 18.78 -12.61 6.92
CA LEU A 84 19.02 -11.48 6.02
C LEU A 84 18.52 -10.15 6.59
N ALA A 85 17.40 -10.17 7.32
CA ALA A 85 16.78 -8.99 7.89
C ALA A 85 16.13 -9.29 9.25
N THR A 86 15.94 -8.26 10.05
CA THR A 86 15.27 -8.30 11.36
C THR A 86 13.86 -7.72 11.34
N GLU A 87 13.52 -6.90 10.36
CA GLU A 87 12.19 -6.28 10.24
C GLU A 87 11.95 -5.77 8.83
N VAL A 88 10.70 -5.84 8.36
CA VAL A 88 10.26 -5.23 7.10
C VAL A 88 9.08 -4.31 7.37
N LYS A 89 9.22 -3.05 6.98
CA LYS A 89 8.19 -2.01 7.13
C LYS A 89 7.89 -1.38 5.79
N CYS A 90 6.63 -1.07 5.56
CA CYS A 90 6.20 -0.18 4.48
C CYS A 90 5.83 1.16 5.11
N GLU A 91 6.61 2.19 4.81
CA GLU A 91 6.40 3.57 5.27
C GLU A 91 5.59 4.34 4.22
N PHE A 92 4.44 4.86 4.65
CA PHE A 92 3.58 5.78 3.92
C PHE A 92 2.76 6.59 4.91
N SER A 93 2.75 7.92 4.78
CA SER A 93 1.97 8.80 5.64
C SER A 93 0.96 9.59 4.84
N ALA A 94 -0.32 9.37 5.13
CA ALA A 94 -1.42 10.13 4.53
C ALA A 94 -1.44 11.61 4.98
N MET A 95 -0.79 11.94 6.10
CA MET A 95 -0.66 13.31 6.61
C MET A 95 0.56 14.05 6.03
N SER A 96 1.46 13.34 5.37
CA SER A 96 2.72 13.87 4.88
C SER A 96 2.56 14.33 3.44
N ASP A 97 2.61 15.64 3.20
CA ASP A 97 2.62 16.19 1.83
C ASP A 97 3.86 15.74 1.04
N PHE A 98 4.89 15.23 1.72
CA PHE A 98 6.06 14.63 1.11
C PHE A 98 5.78 13.23 0.56
N ASP A 99 5.08 12.39 1.34
CA ASP A 99 4.79 11.00 0.95
C ASP A 99 3.51 10.86 0.14
N ASN A 100 2.53 11.76 0.33
CA ASN A 100 1.21 11.70 -0.29
C ASN A 100 0.82 13.06 -0.87
N SER A 101 1.53 13.48 -1.92
CA SER A 101 1.24 14.74 -2.62
C SER A 101 0.17 14.55 -3.71
N THR A 102 -0.38 15.67 -4.19
CA THR A 102 -1.29 15.69 -5.36
C THR A 102 -0.62 15.33 -6.68
N ILE A 103 0.72 15.30 -6.73
CA ILE A 103 1.51 14.97 -7.93
C ILE A 103 1.88 13.48 -7.95
N CYS A 104 2.41 13.01 -6.83
CA CYS A 104 2.93 11.65 -6.67
C CYS A 104 2.83 11.20 -5.21
N ALA A 105 2.88 9.90 -5.00
CA ALA A 105 3.10 9.32 -3.69
C ALA A 105 4.46 8.62 -3.64
N LEU A 106 5.15 8.73 -2.52
CA LEU A 106 6.38 8.01 -2.22
C LEU A 106 6.04 6.82 -1.33
N ILE A 107 6.33 5.63 -1.81
CA ILE A 107 6.18 4.38 -1.07
C ILE A 107 7.59 3.90 -0.73
N THR A 108 7.86 3.71 0.55
CA THR A 108 9.17 3.25 1.01
C THR A 108 9.06 1.90 1.71
N ILE A 109 9.80 0.91 1.23
CA ILE A 109 10.02 -0.33 1.96
C ILE A 109 11.33 -0.21 2.71
N CYS A 110 11.24 -0.23 4.03
CA CYS A 110 12.35 -0.21 4.98
C CYS A 110 12.63 -1.62 5.46
N ILE A 111 13.86 -2.08 5.27
CA ILE A 111 14.31 -3.40 5.71
C ILE A 111 15.47 -3.20 6.67
N ASP A 112 15.28 -3.60 7.92
CA ASP A 112 16.32 -3.58 8.93
C ASP A 112 17.22 -4.79 8.72
N LEU A 113 18.50 -4.56 8.45
CA LEU A 113 19.42 -5.60 8.00
C LEU A 113 20.04 -6.33 9.19
N ASN A 114 20.42 -7.59 8.97
CA ASN A 114 21.13 -8.38 9.96
C ASN A 114 22.61 -8.51 9.58
N GLY A 115 23.52 -8.14 10.48
CA GLY A 115 24.96 -8.23 10.28
C GLY A 115 25.60 -6.96 9.70
N THR A 116 26.91 -7.04 9.41
CA THR A 116 27.76 -5.90 9.00
C THR A 116 28.07 -5.85 7.50
N ARG A 117 27.68 -6.90 6.74
CA ARG A 117 27.84 -7.01 5.28
C ARG A 117 26.65 -7.75 4.65
N PRO A 118 25.46 -7.15 4.66
CA PRO A 118 24.26 -7.77 4.09
C PRO A 118 24.37 -7.90 2.57
N ASP A 119 23.89 -9.03 2.04
CA ASP A 119 23.78 -9.24 0.58
C ASP A 119 22.54 -8.48 0.04
N LEU A 120 22.75 -7.20 -0.25
CA LEU A 120 21.69 -6.31 -0.74
C LEU A 120 21.08 -6.79 -2.05
N PHE A 121 21.85 -7.42 -2.92
CA PHE A 121 21.35 -7.93 -4.20
C PHE A 121 20.39 -9.10 -4.00
N LYS A 122 20.75 -10.04 -3.11
CA LYS A 122 19.85 -11.14 -2.75
C LYS A 122 18.57 -10.63 -2.10
N ILE A 123 18.67 -9.68 -1.17
CA ILE A 123 17.51 -9.12 -0.47
C ILE A 123 16.58 -8.40 -1.45
N THR A 124 17.10 -7.50 -2.28
CA THR A 124 16.31 -6.77 -3.27
C THR A 124 15.63 -7.73 -4.25
N LYS A 125 16.33 -8.77 -4.72
CA LYS A 125 15.74 -9.81 -5.59
C LYS A 125 14.55 -10.52 -4.92
N ILE A 126 14.68 -10.93 -3.66
CA ILE A 126 13.58 -11.58 -2.92
C ILE A 126 12.37 -10.63 -2.79
N VAL A 127 12.61 -9.35 -2.50
CA VAL A 127 11.54 -8.35 -2.41
C VAL A 127 10.81 -8.22 -3.75
N TYR A 128 11.54 -8.10 -4.87
CA TYR A 128 10.93 -8.04 -6.20
C TYR A 128 10.14 -9.30 -6.56
N GLU A 129 10.66 -10.49 -6.24
CA GLU A 129 9.95 -11.75 -6.45
C GLU A 129 8.65 -11.81 -5.64
N TYR A 130 8.68 -11.32 -4.39
CA TYR A 130 7.50 -11.25 -3.53
C TYR A 130 6.45 -10.25 -4.06
N LEU A 131 6.88 -9.06 -4.46
CA LEU A 131 5.99 -8.06 -5.08
C LEU A 131 5.33 -8.63 -6.35
N ARG A 132 6.11 -9.34 -7.18
CA ARG A 132 5.58 -10.02 -8.38
C ARG A 132 4.56 -11.10 -8.03
N PHE A 133 4.83 -11.88 -6.99
CA PHE A 133 3.88 -12.88 -6.48
C PHE A 133 2.56 -12.23 -6.04
N LEU A 134 2.62 -11.15 -5.25
CA LEU A 134 1.42 -10.41 -4.83
C LEU A 134 0.64 -9.86 -6.03
N SER A 135 1.34 -9.36 -7.05
CA SER A 135 0.73 -8.86 -8.28
C SER A 135 -0.09 -9.93 -9.00
N ASN A 136 0.48 -11.13 -9.15
CA ASN A 136 -0.19 -12.24 -9.81
C ASN A 136 -1.44 -12.64 -9.03
N LYS A 137 -1.34 -12.70 -7.70
CA LYS A 137 -2.49 -13.02 -6.83
C LYS A 137 -3.60 -11.97 -6.89
N ALA A 138 -3.24 -10.68 -6.95
CA ALA A 138 -4.23 -9.62 -7.12
C ALA A 138 -4.91 -9.68 -8.50
N ASN A 139 -4.17 -10.02 -9.56
CA ASN A 139 -4.72 -10.17 -10.90
C ASN A 139 -5.69 -11.36 -10.98
N ASP A 140 -5.31 -12.50 -10.42
CA ASP A 140 -6.16 -13.70 -10.36
C ASP A 140 -7.49 -13.38 -9.65
N ALA A 141 -7.43 -12.66 -8.53
CA ALA A 141 -8.61 -12.21 -7.78
C ALA A 141 -9.52 -11.28 -8.62
N CYS A 142 -8.92 -10.36 -9.38
CA CYS A 142 -9.67 -9.45 -10.25
C CYS A 142 -10.41 -10.18 -11.36
N ILE A 143 -9.77 -11.18 -11.99
CA ILE A 143 -10.39 -11.98 -13.06
C ILE A 143 -11.56 -12.80 -12.50
N ASN A 144 -11.37 -13.44 -11.34
CA ASN A 144 -12.40 -14.27 -10.73
C ASN A 144 -13.64 -13.46 -10.33
N LYS A 145 -13.46 -12.25 -9.77
CA LYS A 145 -14.58 -11.33 -9.49
C LYS A 145 -15.41 -10.99 -10.73
N ASN A 146 -14.74 -10.64 -11.83
CA ASN A 146 -15.43 -10.31 -13.08
C ASN A 146 -16.22 -11.51 -13.62
N SER A 147 -15.74 -12.75 -13.39
CA SER A 147 -16.44 -13.96 -13.80
C SER A 147 -17.67 -14.29 -12.94
N GLU A 148 -17.59 -14.08 -11.62
CA GLU A 148 -18.73 -14.30 -10.70
C GLU A 148 -19.85 -13.27 -10.93
N GLU A 149 -19.48 -12.01 -11.21
CA GLU A 149 -20.42 -10.93 -11.52
C GLU A 149 -21.13 -11.16 -12.88
N TYR A 150 -20.42 -11.75 -13.86
CA TYR A 150 -21.01 -12.21 -15.12
C TYR A 150 -22.02 -13.35 -14.94
N ILE A 151 -21.74 -14.31 -14.04
CA ILE A 151 -22.64 -15.45 -13.76
C ILE A 151 -23.90 -14.99 -13.02
N HIS A 152 -23.79 -14.02 -12.11
CA HIS A 152 -24.96 -13.52 -11.37
C HIS A 152 -25.94 -12.76 -12.29
N ASN A 153 -25.41 -12.05 -13.29
CA ASN A 153 -26.22 -11.34 -14.29
C ASN A 153 -26.94 -12.27 -15.28
N THR A 154 -26.44 -13.49 -15.51
CA THR A 154 -27.15 -14.53 -16.29
C THR A 154 -28.10 -15.38 -15.44
N THR A 155 -28.00 -15.35 -14.10
CA THR A 155 -28.77 -16.23 -13.19
C THR A 155 -29.92 -15.51 -12.47
N THR A 156 -30.26 -14.26 -12.84
CA THR A 156 -31.42 -13.56 -12.25
C THR A 156 -32.78 -14.10 -12.74
N ASN A 157 -32.80 -15.12 -13.60
CA ASN A 157 -33.98 -15.95 -13.86
C ASN A 157 -33.69 -17.41 -13.49
N ASN A 158 -33.71 -17.73 -12.20
CA ASN A 158 -34.34 -18.93 -11.67
C ASN A 158 -34.17 -18.98 -10.15
N ASN A 159 -35.29 -18.80 -9.45
CA ASN A 159 -35.42 -19.19 -8.05
C ASN A 159 -35.04 -20.67 -7.91
N ASN A 160 -34.11 -20.98 -6.99
CA ASN A 160 -34.33 -22.05 -6.03
C ASN A 160 -33.28 -21.99 -4.90
N ASN A 161 -33.82 -21.97 -3.68
CA ASN A 161 -33.09 -22.17 -2.44
C ASN A 161 -32.31 -23.48 -2.49
N SER A 162 -31.00 -23.41 -2.24
CA SER A 162 -30.28 -24.54 -1.65
C SER A 162 -29.16 -24.00 -0.77
N SER A 163 -29.43 -24.00 0.53
CA SER A 163 -28.44 -23.82 1.58
C SER A 163 -27.54 -25.05 1.57
N SER A 164 -26.32 -24.90 1.06
CA SER A 164 -25.27 -25.92 1.18
C SER A 164 -24.17 -25.37 2.07
N ASN A 165 -24.26 -25.72 3.36
CA ASN A 165 -23.20 -25.59 4.33
C ASN A 165 -22.05 -26.52 3.94
N ASN A 166 -21.11 -26.02 3.15
CA ASN A 166 -19.84 -26.69 2.91
C ASN A 166 -18.75 -26.04 3.78
N THR A 167 -18.56 -26.62 4.96
CA THR A 167 -17.37 -26.46 5.82
C THR A 167 -16.16 -27.04 5.08
N THR A 168 -15.72 -26.36 4.03
CA THR A 168 -14.48 -26.67 3.34
C THR A 168 -13.35 -25.99 4.10
N ASN A 169 -12.22 -26.68 4.26
CA ASN A 169 -10.96 -26.07 4.69
C ASN A 169 -10.63 -24.95 3.69
N ILE A 170 -11.07 -23.71 3.99
CA ILE A 170 -10.88 -22.57 3.10
C ILE A 170 -9.39 -22.25 3.13
N LYS A 171 -8.66 -22.72 2.13
CA LYS A 171 -7.33 -22.23 1.83
C LYS A 171 -7.47 -20.71 1.69
N SER A 172 -6.81 -19.95 2.56
CA SER A 172 -6.91 -18.49 2.56
C SER A 172 -6.54 -17.96 1.18
N THR A 173 -7.51 -17.34 0.50
CA THR A 173 -7.29 -16.66 -0.77
C THR A 173 -6.80 -15.24 -0.50
N PHE A 174 -6.18 -14.62 -1.51
CA PHE A 174 -5.78 -13.21 -1.43
C PHE A 174 -6.96 -12.32 -1.01
N ASP A 175 -8.16 -12.58 -1.55
CA ASP A 175 -9.38 -11.86 -1.20
C ASP A 175 -9.79 -12.05 0.27
N SER A 176 -9.67 -13.27 0.80
CA SER A 176 -9.97 -13.53 2.21
C SER A 176 -9.05 -12.72 3.12
N CYS A 177 -7.73 -12.76 2.89
CA CYS A 177 -6.77 -12.02 3.69
C CYS A 177 -7.03 -10.51 3.67
N VAL A 178 -7.43 -9.97 2.52
CA VAL A 178 -7.74 -8.55 2.38
C VAL A 178 -9.03 -8.18 3.10
N ARG A 179 -10.06 -9.05 3.07
CA ARG A 179 -11.30 -8.86 3.84
C ARG A 179 -11.05 -8.93 5.34
N ASP A 180 -10.23 -9.88 5.78
CA ASP A 180 -9.84 -10.00 7.18
C ASP A 180 -9.10 -8.73 7.63
N PHE A 181 -8.16 -8.24 6.83
CA PHE A 181 -7.47 -6.97 7.09
C PHE A 181 -8.42 -5.77 7.13
N GLN A 182 -9.40 -5.70 6.22
CA GLN A 182 -10.42 -4.64 6.23
C GLN A 182 -11.23 -4.65 7.53
N LEU A 183 -11.60 -5.83 8.03
CA LEU A 183 -12.31 -5.98 9.31
C LEU A 183 -11.43 -5.52 10.48
N THR A 184 -10.18 -5.99 10.54
CA THR A 184 -9.22 -5.59 11.57
C THR A 184 -8.97 -4.08 11.56
N GLN A 185 -8.85 -3.44 10.40
CA GLN A 185 -8.71 -1.98 10.28
C GLN A 185 -9.94 -1.25 10.84
N LYS A 186 -11.15 -1.75 10.57
CA LYS A 186 -12.39 -1.16 11.09
C LYS A 186 -12.47 -1.27 12.61
N GLU A 187 -12.13 -2.42 13.18
CA GLU A 187 -12.08 -2.61 14.64
C GLU A 187 -10.99 -1.73 15.28
N THR A 188 -9.81 -1.70 14.68
CA THR A 188 -8.69 -0.86 15.12
C THR A 188 -9.09 0.62 15.13
N PHE A 189 -9.81 1.08 14.11
CA PHE A 189 -10.31 2.45 14.05
C PHE A 189 -11.31 2.76 15.18
N GLN A 190 -12.17 1.82 15.54
CA GLN A 190 -13.14 2.00 16.64
C GLN A 190 -12.46 2.04 18.02
N CYS A 191 -11.41 1.24 18.20
CA CYS A 191 -10.69 1.14 19.46
C CYS A 191 -9.49 2.09 19.57
N ARG A 192 -9.18 2.86 18.51
CA ARG A 192 -8.00 3.73 18.49
C ARG A 192 -8.09 4.82 19.54
N THR A 193 -6.95 5.18 20.10
CA THR A 193 -6.83 6.45 20.81
C THR A 193 -7.02 7.60 19.83
N ILE A 194 -7.76 8.61 20.27
CA ILE A 194 -7.92 9.84 19.50
C ILE A 194 -6.53 10.47 19.36
N PHE A 195 -6.26 11.01 18.17
CA PHE A 195 -5.04 11.78 17.94
C PHE A 195 -4.92 12.93 18.96
N GLY A 196 -3.69 13.36 19.23
CA GLY A 196 -3.48 14.57 20.00
C GLY A 196 -4.12 15.78 19.30
N PRO A 197 -4.34 16.90 20.01
CA PRO A 197 -4.98 18.08 19.44
C PRO A 197 -4.27 18.59 18.17
N GLN A 198 -2.93 18.58 18.18
CA GLN A 198 -2.13 19.04 17.05
C GLN A 198 -2.28 18.13 15.83
N GLU A 199 -2.14 16.82 16.02
CA GLU A 199 -2.28 15.83 14.95
C GLU A 199 -3.71 15.80 14.40
N THR A 200 -4.71 16.03 15.25
CA THR A 200 -6.12 16.12 14.84
C THR A 200 -6.34 17.29 13.88
N VAL A 201 -5.79 18.47 14.18
CA VAL A 201 -5.92 19.66 13.31
C VAL A 201 -5.23 19.42 11.97
N ILE A 202 -4.01 18.87 12.00
CA ILE A 202 -3.25 18.53 10.78
C ILE A 202 -4.04 17.53 9.94
N TRP A 203 -4.52 16.46 10.56
CA TRP A 203 -5.32 15.43 9.88
C TRP A 203 -6.55 16.02 9.19
N ILE A 204 -7.36 16.80 9.92
CA ILE A 204 -8.58 17.38 9.37
C ILE A 204 -8.25 18.32 8.21
N ALA A 205 -7.24 19.19 8.38
CA ALA A 205 -6.83 20.12 7.34
C ALA A 205 -6.38 19.39 6.07
N THR A 206 -5.52 18.38 6.20
CA THR A 206 -5.04 17.58 5.05
C THR A 206 -6.18 16.81 4.40
N MET A 207 -7.02 16.12 5.17
CA MET A 207 -8.09 15.30 4.61
C MET A 207 -9.18 16.14 3.91
N LEU A 208 -9.48 17.34 4.38
CA LEU A 208 -10.42 18.24 3.69
C LEU A 208 -9.99 18.61 2.26
N HIS A 209 -8.70 18.54 1.95
CA HIS A 209 -8.20 18.77 0.59
C HIS A 209 -8.34 17.55 -0.34
N HIS A 210 -8.49 16.35 0.22
CA HIS A 210 -8.39 15.10 -0.54
C HIS A 210 -9.66 14.25 -0.50
N THR A 211 -10.56 14.49 0.45
CA THR A 211 -11.70 13.61 0.72
C THR A 211 -13.01 14.34 0.83
N LEU A 212 -14.12 13.60 0.71
CA LEU A 212 -15.44 14.15 0.97
C LEU A 212 -15.61 14.54 2.45
N PRO A 213 -16.41 15.56 2.78
CA PRO A 213 -16.58 16.03 4.17
C PRO A 213 -17.00 14.93 5.15
N GLN A 214 -17.87 14.00 4.73
CA GLN A 214 -18.31 12.88 5.57
C GLN A 214 -17.20 11.87 5.89
N ASP A 215 -16.12 11.86 5.11
CA ASP A 215 -15.07 10.85 5.19
C ASP A 215 -13.82 11.32 5.94
N VAL A 216 -13.69 12.62 6.19
CA VAL A 216 -12.51 13.28 6.79
C VAL A 216 -11.96 12.53 8.00
N HIS A 217 -12.82 12.01 8.88
CA HIS A 217 -12.40 11.32 10.09
C HIS A 217 -11.92 9.88 9.89
N SER A 218 -12.26 9.26 8.76
CA SER A 218 -12.10 7.82 8.47
C SER A 218 -11.20 7.52 7.27
N ALA A 219 -10.92 8.54 6.44
CA ALA A 219 -10.09 8.46 5.24
C ALA A 219 -8.72 7.83 5.55
N TYR A 220 -8.22 6.91 4.71
CA TYR A 220 -6.97 6.16 4.95
C TYR A 220 -6.90 5.31 6.23
N LEU A 221 -7.76 5.52 7.22
CA LEU A 221 -7.80 4.75 8.48
C LEU A 221 -8.71 3.54 8.38
N THR A 222 -9.60 3.54 7.40
CA THR A 222 -10.52 2.45 7.12
C THR A 222 -10.48 2.15 5.65
N ILE A 223 -10.67 0.87 5.31
CA ILE A 223 -10.85 0.44 3.93
C ILE A 223 -12.36 0.30 3.72
N LYS A 224 -12.93 1.15 2.85
CA LYS A 224 -14.35 1.14 2.50
C LYS A 224 -14.59 0.32 1.24
N THR A 225 -13.71 0.45 0.25
CA THR A 225 -13.84 -0.19 -1.06
C THR A 225 -12.67 -1.13 -1.33
N LEU A 226 -12.96 -2.37 -1.73
CA LEU A 226 -11.94 -3.33 -2.14
C LEU A 226 -11.62 -3.15 -3.62
N ASP A 227 -10.75 -2.19 -3.93
CA ASP A 227 -10.22 -1.99 -5.27
C ASP A 227 -8.91 -2.79 -5.46
N PHE A 228 -8.98 -3.78 -6.35
CA PHE A 228 -7.85 -4.64 -6.70
C PHE A 228 -7.12 -4.19 -7.98
N GLN A 229 -7.77 -3.39 -8.84
CA GLN A 229 -7.18 -2.83 -10.06
C GLN A 229 -6.08 -1.82 -9.72
N VAL A 230 -6.31 -1.00 -8.70
CA VAL A 230 -5.36 0.01 -8.21
C VAL A 230 -4.08 -0.62 -7.64
N ARG A 231 -4.13 -1.86 -7.16
CA ARG A 231 -2.96 -2.58 -6.64
C ARG A 231 -1.98 -3.03 -7.72
N LEU A 232 -2.48 -3.27 -8.93
CA LEU A 232 -1.64 -3.49 -10.12
C LEU A 232 -0.90 -2.22 -10.53
N MET A 233 -1.42 -1.03 -10.15
CA MET A 233 -0.83 0.25 -10.54
C MET A 233 0.48 0.55 -9.80
N ILE A 234 0.59 0.14 -8.53
CA ILE A 234 1.85 0.26 -7.77
C ILE A 234 2.91 -0.69 -8.37
N ILE A 235 2.48 -1.81 -8.96
CA ILE A 235 3.40 -2.86 -9.44
C ILE A 235 3.77 -2.73 -10.92
N LYS A 236 2.92 -2.13 -11.77
CA LYS A 236 3.22 -1.90 -13.19
C LYS A 236 4.40 -0.96 -13.46
N TYR A 237 4.88 -0.23 -12.45
CA TYR A 237 6.10 0.58 -12.53
C TYR A 237 7.37 -0.19 -12.09
N TYR A 238 7.28 -1.51 -11.92
CA TYR A 238 8.40 -2.43 -11.64
C TYR A 238 8.75 -3.31 -12.83
#